data_AF-A0A817Q9Z9-F1
#
_entry.id   AF-A0A817Q9Z9-F1
#
_cell.length_a   1.000
_cell.length_b   1.000
_cell.length_c   1.000
_cell.angle_alpha   90.00
_cell.angle_beta   90.00
_cell.angle_gamma   90.00
#
_symmetry.space_group_name_H-M   'P 1'
#
loop_
_entity.id
_entity.type
_entity.pdbx_description
1 polymer ?
#
loop_
_entity_poly.entity_id
_entity_poly.type
_entity_poly.pdbx_seq_one_letter_code
_entity_poly.pdbx_strand_id
1 'polypeptide(L)'
;MLKAEANEKRRKEKEEHSVGAYESKFKQIQDISGEQDLDKLVDKFIEVEDKNFALFNYVNELNNQIEILQEQIADIKKEIRHFEAQGVELEDQRQKMLDQMEDKCSQATKLAAEYEEKILSAKKILDQCRAGIDSIFKKVGCDRRQIDHLLQSHDGVTDDNMLRYLGIIEERTNELLMAQATINAKEQNISLRERAPNLIGDGPSGPAPHVHVHLPNTEDRRDPEDREEKAEEELKPLTREELKQRAIDHVRNLEKRALQEQSKHPDMSPIVSREKTTNGVSRSVGGEAGKTPTSRGR
;
A
#
# COMPACT_ATOMS: atom_id res chain seq x y z
N MET A 1 -70.74 -46.05 65.05
CA MET A 1 -70.95 -47.19 64.13
C MET A 1 -71.53 -46.76 62.77
N LEU A 2 -72.66 -46.06 62.72
CA LEU A 2 -73.34 -45.69 61.45
C LEU A 2 -72.49 -44.89 60.42
N LYS A 3 -71.53 -44.06 60.84
CA LYS A 3 -70.65 -43.31 59.92
C LYS A 3 -69.55 -44.17 59.27
N ALA A 4 -69.16 -45.27 59.90
CA ALA A 4 -68.15 -46.19 59.36
C ALA A 4 -68.76 -47.08 58.26
N GLU A 5 -69.96 -47.61 58.50
CA GLU A 5 -70.72 -48.39 57.49
C GLU A 5 -71.10 -47.56 56.26
N ALA A 6 -71.45 -46.28 56.43
CA ALA A 6 -71.78 -45.40 55.29
C ALA A 6 -70.56 -45.08 54.40
N ASN A 7 -69.36 -45.01 54.98
CA ASN A 7 -68.12 -44.79 54.23
C ASN A 7 -67.64 -46.07 53.53
N GLU A 8 -67.87 -47.22 54.15
CA GLU A 8 -67.59 -48.53 53.54
C GLU A 8 -68.54 -48.83 52.37
N LYS A 9 -69.84 -48.48 52.50
CA LYS A 9 -70.79 -48.53 51.37
C LYS A 9 -70.38 -47.62 50.22
N ARG A 10 -70.00 -46.36 50.49
CA ARG A 10 -69.52 -45.45 49.44
C ARG A 10 -68.23 -45.89 48.75
N ARG A 11 -67.35 -46.61 49.45
CA ARG A 11 -66.16 -47.23 48.83
C ARG A 11 -66.55 -48.40 47.93
N LYS A 12 -67.42 -49.29 48.41
CA LYS A 12 -67.94 -50.42 47.63
C LYS A 12 -68.70 -49.95 46.39
N GLU A 13 -69.56 -48.94 46.51
CA GLU A 13 -70.28 -48.34 45.38
C GLU A 13 -69.34 -47.72 44.34
N LYS A 14 -68.22 -47.08 44.77
CA LYS A 14 -67.20 -46.55 43.84
C LYS A 14 -66.40 -47.65 43.17
N GLU A 15 -66.06 -48.71 43.90
CA GLU A 15 -65.36 -49.87 43.37
C GLU A 15 -66.25 -50.62 42.37
N GLU A 16 -67.54 -50.82 42.69
CA GLU A 16 -68.54 -51.41 41.79
C GLU A 16 -68.79 -50.56 40.54
N HIS A 17 -68.89 -49.23 40.69
CA HIS A 17 -69.08 -48.34 39.55
C HIS A 17 -67.83 -48.24 38.65
N SER A 18 -66.64 -48.44 39.24
CA SER A 18 -65.38 -48.55 38.51
C SER A 18 -65.33 -49.87 37.72
N VAL A 19 -65.66 -50.99 38.37
CA VAL A 19 -65.72 -52.33 37.74
C VAL A 19 -66.77 -52.37 36.62
N GLY A 20 -67.97 -51.82 36.84
CA GLY A 20 -69.01 -51.76 35.81
C GLY A 20 -68.64 -50.87 34.61
N ALA A 21 -67.86 -49.80 34.83
CA ALA A 21 -67.34 -48.98 33.74
C ALA A 21 -66.29 -49.75 32.91
N TYR A 22 -65.41 -50.51 33.58
CA TYR A 22 -64.45 -51.39 32.90
C TYR A 22 -65.15 -52.52 32.14
N GLU A 23 -66.18 -53.13 32.71
CA GLU A 23 -66.95 -54.20 32.08
C GLU A 23 -67.71 -53.71 30.83
N SER A 24 -68.23 -52.48 30.87
CA SER A 24 -68.89 -51.84 29.73
C SER A 24 -67.90 -51.52 28.60
N LYS A 25 -66.73 -50.95 28.94
CA LYS A 25 -65.63 -50.71 28.01
C LYS A 25 -65.11 -52.02 27.41
N PHE A 26 -65.06 -53.07 28.20
CA PHE A 26 -64.60 -54.39 27.79
C PHE A 26 -65.55 -55.03 26.77
N LYS A 27 -66.87 -54.98 27.02
CA LYS A 27 -67.88 -55.41 26.03
C LYS A 27 -67.77 -54.62 24.73
N GLN A 28 -67.52 -53.32 24.82
CA GLN A 28 -67.33 -52.48 23.64
C GLN A 28 -66.11 -52.90 22.82
N ILE A 29 -65.01 -53.29 23.46
CA ILE A 29 -63.80 -53.80 22.79
C ILE A 29 -64.04 -55.21 22.23
N GLN A 30 -64.80 -56.05 22.94
CA GLN A 30 -65.18 -57.39 22.52
C GLN A 30 -66.06 -57.37 21.25
N ASP A 31 -67.04 -56.45 21.20
CA ASP A 31 -67.93 -56.25 20.04
C ASP A 31 -67.17 -55.73 18.80
N ILE A 32 -66.12 -54.92 19.00
CA ILE A 32 -65.32 -54.34 17.91
C ILE A 32 -64.25 -55.34 17.42
N SER A 33 -63.61 -56.06 18.34
CA SER A 33 -62.53 -57.01 18.04
C SER A 33 -63.05 -58.37 17.55
N GLY A 34 -64.27 -58.76 17.95
CA GLY A 34 -64.88 -60.03 17.60
C GLY A 34 -64.27 -61.25 18.31
N GLU A 35 -63.28 -61.06 19.18
CA GLU A 35 -62.67 -62.11 19.99
C GLU A 35 -63.33 -62.25 21.35
N GLN A 36 -63.79 -63.46 21.67
CA GLN A 36 -64.42 -63.77 22.95
C GLN A 36 -63.44 -64.21 24.05
N ASP A 37 -62.18 -64.46 23.69
CA ASP A 37 -61.15 -64.98 24.57
C ASP A 37 -60.31 -63.83 25.14
N LEU A 38 -60.47 -63.58 26.44
CA LEU A 38 -59.95 -62.39 27.12
C LEU A 38 -58.42 -62.32 27.06
N ASP A 39 -57.75 -63.47 27.20
CA ASP A 39 -56.29 -63.55 27.16
C ASP A 39 -55.75 -63.20 25.76
N LYS A 40 -56.41 -63.69 24.69
CA LYS A 40 -56.03 -63.35 23.30
C LYS A 40 -56.24 -61.89 22.95
N LEU A 41 -57.30 -61.28 23.49
CA LEU A 41 -57.59 -59.87 23.29
C LEU A 41 -56.53 -58.99 23.97
N VAL A 42 -56.10 -59.37 25.18
CA VAL A 42 -55.03 -58.68 25.89
C VAL A 42 -53.70 -58.83 25.14
N ASP A 43 -53.37 -60.04 24.67
CA ASP A 43 -52.14 -60.27 23.88
C ASP A 43 -52.13 -59.44 22.59
N LYS A 44 -53.25 -59.38 21.85
CA LYS A 44 -53.37 -58.52 20.67
C LYS A 44 -53.29 -57.04 21.01
N PHE A 45 -53.85 -56.62 22.14
CA PHE A 45 -53.78 -55.23 22.56
C PHE A 45 -52.35 -54.84 22.89
N ILE A 46 -51.61 -55.70 23.60
CA ILE A 46 -50.17 -55.50 23.88
C ILE A 46 -49.39 -55.43 22.56
N GLU A 47 -49.62 -56.35 21.62
CA GLU A 47 -48.93 -56.29 20.32
C GLU A 47 -49.22 -54.99 19.55
N VAL A 48 -50.46 -54.51 19.57
CA VAL A 48 -50.85 -53.28 18.88
C VAL A 48 -50.29 -52.07 19.59
N GLU A 49 -50.27 -52.07 20.93
CA GLU A 49 -49.66 -51.03 21.73
C GLU A 49 -48.15 -50.94 21.50
N ASP A 50 -47.45 -52.08 21.48
CA ASP A 50 -46.01 -52.15 21.18
C ASP A 50 -45.70 -51.60 19.77
N LYS A 51 -46.50 -51.98 18.77
CA LYS A 51 -46.38 -51.45 17.41
C LYS A 51 -46.64 -49.94 17.37
N ASN A 52 -47.64 -49.47 18.11
CA ASN A 52 -47.98 -48.05 18.16
C ASN A 52 -46.90 -47.23 18.89
N PHE A 53 -46.32 -47.79 19.96
CA PHE A 53 -45.19 -47.19 20.67
C PHE A 53 -43.95 -47.11 19.76
N ALA A 54 -43.64 -48.17 19.01
CA ALA A 54 -42.56 -48.16 18.03
C ALA A 54 -42.78 -47.11 16.92
N LEU A 55 -44.01 -46.99 16.41
CA LEU A 55 -44.39 -45.97 15.43
C LEU A 55 -44.26 -44.56 15.99
N PHE A 56 -44.70 -44.32 17.23
CA PHE A 56 -44.60 -43.01 17.87
C PHE A 56 -43.14 -42.59 18.05
N ASN A 57 -42.29 -43.51 18.49
CA ASN A 57 -40.84 -43.28 18.57
C ASN A 57 -40.23 -43.00 17.20
N TYR A 58 -40.63 -43.73 16.17
CA TYR A 58 -40.16 -43.49 14.81
C TYR A 58 -40.57 -42.11 14.27
N VAL A 59 -41.82 -41.69 14.50
CA VAL A 59 -42.29 -40.35 14.12
C VAL A 59 -41.52 -39.26 14.85
N ASN A 60 -41.24 -39.44 16.15
CA ASN A 60 -40.44 -38.48 16.92
C ASN A 60 -39.01 -38.38 16.40
N GLU A 61 -38.39 -39.52 16.09
CA GLU A 61 -37.05 -39.57 15.51
C GLU A 61 -37.02 -38.89 14.13
N LEU A 62 -38.01 -39.13 13.27
CA LEU A 62 -38.13 -38.44 11.98
C LEU A 62 -38.31 -36.93 12.15
N ASN A 63 -39.12 -36.48 13.12
CA ASN A 63 -39.29 -35.06 13.39
C ASN A 63 -37.99 -34.42 13.85
N ASN A 64 -37.24 -35.07 14.73
CA ASN A 64 -35.91 -34.63 15.14
C ASN A 64 -34.94 -34.55 13.96
N GLN A 65 -34.95 -35.55 13.07
CA GLN A 65 -34.14 -35.52 11.85
C GLN A 65 -34.53 -34.38 10.91
N ILE A 66 -35.83 -34.08 10.78
CA ILE A 66 -36.32 -32.95 9.98
C ILE A 66 -35.78 -31.63 10.56
N GLU A 67 -35.82 -31.45 11.88
CA GLU A 67 -35.30 -30.23 12.53
C GLU A 67 -33.79 -30.07 12.28
N ILE A 68 -33.01 -31.14 12.45
CA ILE A 68 -31.57 -31.14 12.19
C ILE A 68 -31.28 -30.80 10.71
N LEU A 69 -32.00 -31.42 9.77
CA LEU A 69 -31.81 -31.14 8.34
C LEU A 69 -32.20 -29.70 7.99
N GLN A 70 -33.25 -29.15 8.61
CA GLN A 70 -33.64 -27.75 8.41
C GLN A 70 -32.58 -26.78 8.92
N GLU A 71 -31.97 -27.06 10.09
CA GLU A 71 -30.86 -26.28 10.62
C GLU A 71 -29.65 -26.34 9.67
N GLN A 72 -29.25 -27.53 9.23
CA GLN A 72 -28.17 -27.70 8.26
C GLN A 72 -28.42 -26.95 6.94
N ILE A 73 -29.66 -26.99 6.43
CA ILE A 73 -30.04 -26.23 5.23
C ILE A 73 -29.93 -24.72 5.48
N ALA A 74 -30.33 -24.25 6.67
CA ALA A 74 -30.23 -22.84 7.03
C ALA A 74 -28.77 -22.38 7.11
N ASP A 75 -27.91 -23.19 7.71
CA ASP A 75 -26.47 -22.94 7.83
C ASP A 75 -25.78 -22.93 6.46
N ILE A 76 -26.01 -23.94 5.64
CA ILE A 76 -25.45 -23.98 4.27
C ILE A 76 -25.91 -22.77 3.46
N LYS A 77 -27.18 -22.39 3.54
CA LYS A 77 -27.69 -21.18 2.86
C LYS A 77 -27.02 -19.90 3.38
N LYS A 78 -26.66 -19.86 4.66
CA LYS A 78 -25.96 -18.71 5.26
C LYS A 78 -24.52 -18.66 4.75
N GLU A 79 -23.84 -19.80 4.68
CA GLU A 79 -22.49 -19.89 4.09
C GLU A 79 -22.48 -19.49 2.62
N ILE A 80 -23.44 -19.96 1.81
CA ILE A 80 -23.57 -19.56 0.40
C ILE A 80 -23.66 -18.03 0.28
N ARG A 81 -24.56 -17.39 1.05
CA ARG A 81 -24.68 -15.92 1.03
C ARG A 81 -23.40 -15.21 1.46
N HIS A 82 -22.66 -15.78 2.41
CA HIS A 82 -21.37 -15.23 2.84
C HIS A 82 -20.33 -15.30 1.72
N PHE A 83 -20.21 -16.45 1.06
CA PHE A 83 -19.29 -16.62 -0.07
C PHE A 83 -19.67 -15.79 -1.29
N GLU A 84 -20.95 -15.63 -1.58
CA GLU A 84 -21.42 -14.74 -2.65
C GLU A 84 -21.03 -13.28 -2.37
N ALA A 85 -21.26 -12.80 -1.14
CA ALA A 85 -20.87 -11.44 -0.75
C ALA A 85 -19.35 -11.23 -0.82
N GLN A 86 -18.58 -12.20 -0.31
CA GLN A 86 -17.11 -12.18 -0.39
C GLN A 86 -16.63 -12.22 -1.85
N GLY A 87 -17.29 -12.98 -2.72
CA GLY A 87 -16.96 -13.06 -4.15
C GLY A 87 -17.17 -11.73 -4.86
N VAL A 88 -18.26 -11.02 -4.56
CA VAL A 88 -18.51 -9.67 -5.12
C VAL A 88 -17.45 -8.66 -4.66
N GLU A 89 -17.10 -8.68 -3.37
CA GLU A 89 -16.07 -7.77 -2.84
C GLU A 89 -14.69 -8.05 -3.46
N LEU A 90 -14.33 -9.33 -3.61
CA LEU A 90 -13.07 -9.71 -4.25
C LEU A 90 -13.03 -9.28 -5.72
N GLU A 91 -14.12 -9.45 -6.46
CA GLU A 91 -14.18 -9.02 -7.86
C GLU A 91 -14.08 -7.49 -7.99
N ASP A 92 -14.73 -6.73 -7.10
CA ASP A 92 -14.61 -5.26 -7.08
C ASP A 92 -13.18 -4.80 -6.78
N GLN A 93 -12.49 -5.46 -5.83
CA GLN A 93 -11.08 -5.20 -5.56
C GLN A 93 -10.19 -5.57 -6.76
N ARG A 94 -10.48 -6.70 -7.41
CA ARG A 94 -9.75 -7.15 -8.60
C ARG A 94 -9.93 -6.17 -9.76
N GLN A 95 -11.15 -5.69 -9.99
CA GLN A 95 -11.44 -4.71 -11.03
C GLN A 95 -10.71 -3.40 -10.77
N LYS A 96 -10.77 -2.87 -9.54
CA LYS A 96 -10.00 -1.67 -9.15
C LYS A 96 -8.50 -1.83 -9.36
N MET A 97 -7.96 -3.01 -9.06
CA MET A 97 -6.54 -3.30 -9.31
C MET A 97 -6.23 -3.32 -10.80
N LEU A 98 -7.09 -3.92 -11.63
CA LEU A 98 -6.93 -3.93 -13.09
C LEU A 98 -6.95 -2.51 -13.65
N ASP A 99 -7.92 -1.69 -13.27
CA ASP A 99 -8.04 -0.30 -13.72
C ASP A 99 -6.79 0.50 -13.34
N GLN A 100 -6.28 0.35 -12.12
CA GLN A 100 -5.04 1.01 -11.68
C GLN A 100 -3.81 0.55 -12.47
N MET A 101 -3.74 -0.72 -12.85
CA MET A 101 -2.62 -1.22 -13.66
C MET A 101 -2.72 -0.74 -15.11
N GLU A 102 -3.93 -0.66 -15.66
CA GLU A 102 -4.18 -0.11 -16.97
C GLU A 102 -3.79 1.37 -17.04
N ASP A 103 -4.17 2.17 -16.04
CA ASP A 103 -3.77 3.57 -15.93
C ASP A 103 -2.25 3.74 -15.87
N LYS A 104 -1.57 2.94 -15.04
CA LYS A 104 -0.10 2.97 -14.95
C LYS A 104 0.55 2.60 -16.27
N CYS A 105 0.03 1.59 -16.95
CA CYS A 105 0.52 1.17 -18.26
C CYS A 105 0.33 2.28 -19.31
N SER A 106 -0.84 2.91 -19.32
CA SER A 106 -1.17 4.04 -20.19
C SER A 106 -0.23 5.23 -19.96
N GLN A 107 -0.02 5.61 -18.70
CA GLN A 107 0.91 6.69 -18.33
C GLN A 107 2.35 6.37 -18.73
N ALA A 108 2.84 5.16 -18.43
CA ALA A 108 4.18 4.72 -18.79
C ALA A 108 4.38 4.73 -20.31
N THR A 109 3.37 4.31 -21.08
CA THR A 109 3.40 4.30 -22.55
C THR A 109 3.46 5.72 -23.11
N LYS A 110 2.67 6.65 -22.56
CA LYS A 110 2.71 8.07 -22.96
C LYS A 110 4.10 8.68 -22.71
N LEU A 111 4.65 8.48 -21.51
CA LEU A 111 5.98 8.96 -21.17
C LEU A 111 7.06 8.35 -22.08
N ALA A 112 6.98 7.05 -22.36
CA ALA A 112 7.90 6.39 -23.28
C ALA A 112 7.86 7.02 -24.68
N ALA A 113 6.67 7.25 -25.23
CA ALA A 113 6.50 7.90 -26.53
C ALA A 113 7.08 9.32 -26.55
N GLU A 114 6.87 10.11 -25.49
CA GLU A 114 7.46 11.45 -25.37
C GLU A 114 8.99 11.42 -25.33
N TYR A 115 9.58 10.46 -24.61
CA TYR A 115 11.04 10.30 -24.57
C TYR A 115 11.60 9.81 -25.89
N GLU A 116 10.90 8.95 -26.62
CA GLU A 116 11.27 8.55 -27.99
C GLU A 116 11.31 9.75 -28.93
N GLU A 117 10.32 10.64 -28.89
CA GLU A 117 10.30 11.87 -29.69
C GLU A 117 11.48 12.79 -29.34
N LYS A 118 11.78 12.96 -28.04
CA LYS A 118 12.93 13.73 -27.57
C LYS A 118 14.26 13.12 -28.06
N ILE A 119 14.39 11.79 -28.05
CA ILE A 119 15.58 11.11 -28.57
C ILE A 119 15.72 11.32 -30.07
N LEU A 120 14.63 11.25 -30.84
CA LEU A 120 14.64 11.49 -32.29
C LEU A 120 15.07 12.92 -32.62
N SER A 121 14.54 13.91 -31.90
CA SER A 121 14.92 15.32 -32.09
C SER A 121 16.39 15.57 -31.73
N ALA A 122 16.88 15.00 -30.62
CA ALA A 122 18.29 15.09 -30.22
C ALA A 122 19.23 14.43 -31.24
N LYS A 123 18.88 13.25 -31.77
CA LYS A 123 19.64 12.58 -32.83
C LYS A 123 19.75 13.44 -34.09
N LYS A 124 18.64 14.08 -34.50
CA LYS A 124 18.65 15.00 -35.64
C LYS A 124 19.61 16.17 -35.44
N ILE A 125 19.67 16.73 -34.23
CA ILE A 125 20.62 17.80 -33.89
C ILE A 125 22.07 17.27 -33.95
N LEU A 126 22.33 16.09 -33.39
CA LEU A 126 23.65 15.46 -33.45
C LEU A 126 24.11 15.20 -34.89
N ASP A 127 23.23 14.71 -35.75
CA ASP A 127 23.57 14.51 -37.17
C ASP A 127 23.89 15.82 -37.90
N GLN A 128 23.16 16.90 -37.59
CA GLN A 128 23.48 18.24 -38.09
C GLN A 128 24.85 18.72 -37.60
N CYS A 129 25.18 18.50 -36.33
CA CYS A 129 26.48 18.83 -35.76
C CYS A 129 27.60 18.04 -36.44
N ARG A 130 27.47 16.71 -36.61
CA ARG A 130 28.46 15.87 -37.31
C ARG A 130 28.72 16.37 -38.72
N ALA A 131 27.66 16.66 -39.48
CA ALA A 131 27.76 17.19 -40.83
C ALA A 131 28.42 18.59 -40.88
N GLY A 132 28.08 19.46 -39.92
CA GLY A 132 28.68 20.79 -39.78
C GLY A 132 30.18 20.72 -39.49
N ILE A 133 30.58 19.83 -38.56
CA ILE A 133 31.98 19.63 -38.19
C ILE A 133 32.78 19.05 -39.34
N ASP A 134 32.27 18.04 -40.04
CA ASP A 134 32.93 17.47 -41.22
C ASP A 134 33.10 18.53 -42.33
N SER A 135 32.09 19.39 -42.53
CA SER A 135 32.17 20.50 -43.49
C SER A 135 33.24 21.52 -43.13
N ILE A 136 33.32 21.93 -41.86
CA ILE A 136 34.35 22.87 -41.37
C ILE A 136 35.73 22.24 -41.45
N PHE A 137 35.87 20.98 -41.02
CA PHE A 137 37.13 20.22 -41.07
C PHE A 137 37.72 20.23 -42.49
N LYS A 138 36.88 19.98 -43.50
CA LYS A 138 37.27 20.01 -44.92
C LYS A 138 37.59 21.43 -45.40
N LYS A 139 36.79 22.44 -45.05
CA LYS A 139 36.98 23.83 -45.48
C LYS A 139 38.24 24.49 -44.91
N VAL A 140 38.54 24.24 -43.65
CA VAL A 140 39.75 24.74 -42.97
C VAL A 140 41.01 24.02 -43.48
N GLY A 141 40.84 22.88 -44.19
CA GLY A 141 41.94 22.11 -44.75
C GLY A 141 42.73 21.38 -43.66
N CYS A 142 42.04 20.84 -42.66
CA CYS A 142 42.67 20.07 -41.59
C CYS A 142 43.22 18.74 -42.14
N ASP A 143 44.43 18.35 -41.69
CA ASP A 143 45.09 17.14 -42.20
C ASP A 143 44.46 15.87 -41.64
N ARG A 144 43.80 15.10 -42.50
CA ARG A 144 43.12 13.85 -42.10
C ARG A 144 44.06 12.81 -41.48
N ARG A 145 45.35 12.88 -41.80
CA ARG A 145 46.40 12.00 -41.23
C ARG A 145 46.61 12.20 -39.73
N GLN A 146 46.44 13.43 -39.22
CA GLN A 146 46.55 13.72 -37.78
C GLN A 146 45.41 13.06 -37.00
N ILE A 147 44.23 12.95 -37.64
CA ILE A 147 43.05 12.29 -37.10
C ILE A 147 43.15 10.77 -37.19
N ASP A 148 43.56 10.22 -38.33
CA ASP A 148 43.65 8.78 -38.54
C ASP A 148 44.61 8.10 -37.54
N HIS A 149 45.73 8.74 -37.19
CA HIS A 149 46.68 8.24 -36.18
C HIS A 149 46.09 8.24 -34.76
N LEU A 150 45.16 9.16 -34.48
CA LEU A 150 44.63 9.45 -33.15
C LEU A 150 43.35 8.68 -32.84
N LEU A 151 42.57 8.38 -33.89
CA LEU A 151 41.27 7.74 -33.79
C LEU A 151 41.28 6.27 -34.23
N GLN A 152 42.37 5.79 -34.84
CA GLN A 152 42.60 4.40 -35.30
C GLN A 152 41.46 3.80 -36.16
N SER A 153 40.51 4.63 -36.58
CA SER A 153 39.28 4.26 -37.27
C SER A 153 39.12 5.20 -38.46
N HIS A 154 38.84 4.64 -39.63
CA HIS A 154 38.64 5.40 -40.89
C HIS A 154 37.23 5.98 -41.04
N ASP A 155 36.37 5.79 -40.05
CA ASP A 155 35.02 6.35 -40.05
C ASP A 155 35.03 7.81 -39.62
N GLY A 156 34.17 8.62 -40.26
CA GLY A 156 34.12 10.06 -40.13
C GLY A 156 33.74 10.57 -38.73
N VAL A 157 33.05 11.71 -38.66
CA VAL A 157 32.65 12.28 -37.38
C VAL A 157 31.54 11.42 -36.74
N THR A 158 31.81 10.88 -35.55
CA THR A 158 30.91 10.13 -34.67
C THR A 158 30.71 10.89 -33.36
N ASP A 159 29.74 10.49 -32.54
CA ASP A 159 29.46 11.19 -31.27
C ASP A 159 30.65 11.17 -30.32
N ASP A 160 31.36 10.03 -30.26
CA ASP A 160 32.51 9.85 -29.37
C ASP A 160 33.74 10.64 -29.82
N ASN A 161 33.89 10.88 -31.12
CA ASN A 161 35.05 11.57 -31.67
C ASN A 161 34.82 13.05 -31.99
N MET A 162 33.57 13.52 -31.92
CA MET A 162 33.17 14.89 -32.31
C MET A 162 34.01 15.97 -31.63
N LEU A 163 34.26 15.83 -30.33
CA LEU A 163 35.08 16.77 -29.54
C LEU A 163 36.56 16.76 -29.98
N ARG A 164 37.07 15.61 -30.42
CA ARG A 164 38.44 15.48 -30.92
C ARG A 164 38.61 16.20 -32.26
N TYR A 165 37.63 16.05 -33.16
CA TYR A 165 37.59 16.81 -34.42
C TYR A 165 37.56 18.32 -34.16
N LEU A 166 36.73 18.78 -33.21
CA LEU A 166 36.65 20.20 -32.85
C LEU A 166 37.98 20.75 -32.32
N GLY A 167 38.70 20.00 -31.47
CA GLY A 167 40.00 20.45 -30.96
C GLY A 167 41.07 20.62 -32.07
N ILE A 168 41.06 19.74 -33.08
CA ILE A 168 41.99 19.85 -34.22
C ILE A 168 41.61 21.01 -35.13
N ILE A 169 40.30 21.23 -35.34
CA ILE A 169 39.81 22.41 -36.07
C ILE A 169 40.22 23.69 -35.35
N GLU A 170 40.11 23.73 -34.02
CA GLU A 170 40.51 24.86 -33.19
C GLU A 170 42.01 25.15 -33.33
N GLU A 171 42.86 24.14 -33.16
CA GLU A 171 44.32 24.26 -33.34
C GLU A 171 44.66 24.83 -34.72
N ARG A 172 44.09 24.25 -35.78
CA ARG A 172 44.35 24.69 -37.16
C ARG A 172 43.83 26.09 -37.44
N THR A 173 42.66 26.45 -36.90
CA THR A 173 42.07 27.78 -37.08
C THR A 173 42.93 28.84 -36.35
N ASN A 174 43.42 28.53 -35.16
CA ASN A 174 44.33 29.40 -34.42
C ASN A 174 45.65 29.61 -35.18
N GLU A 175 46.23 28.57 -35.78
CA GLU A 175 47.40 28.70 -36.66
C GLU A 175 47.16 29.64 -37.84
N LEU A 176 46.02 29.49 -38.53
CA LEU A 176 45.66 30.34 -39.67
C LEU A 176 45.47 31.80 -39.26
N LEU A 177 44.82 32.04 -38.11
CA LEU A 177 44.65 33.39 -37.57
C LEU A 177 46.00 34.03 -37.19
N MET A 178 46.92 33.27 -36.59
CA MET A 178 48.28 33.75 -36.28
C MET A 178 49.07 34.09 -37.55
N ALA A 179 48.97 33.26 -38.58
CA ALA A 179 49.60 33.52 -39.87
C ALA A 179 49.06 34.83 -40.48
N GLN A 180 47.75 35.01 -40.48
CA GLN A 180 47.11 36.23 -40.98
C GLN A 180 47.52 37.47 -40.18
N ALA A 181 47.53 37.39 -38.84
CA ALA A 181 47.96 38.49 -37.98
C ALA A 181 49.42 38.90 -38.26
N THR A 182 50.28 37.93 -38.52
CA THR A 182 51.69 38.16 -38.89
C THR A 182 51.84 38.83 -40.25
N ILE A 183 51.05 38.40 -41.25
CA ILE A 183 51.04 39.04 -42.58
C ILE A 183 50.56 40.48 -42.46
N ASN A 184 49.43 40.70 -41.79
CA ASN A 184 48.85 42.03 -41.60
C ASN A 184 49.78 42.98 -40.81
N ALA A 185 50.48 42.47 -39.78
CA ALA A 185 51.44 43.25 -39.00
C ALA A 185 52.64 43.69 -39.85
N LYS A 186 53.13 42.81 -40.74
CA LYS A 186 54.20 43.12 -41.70
C LYS A 186 53.76 44.13 -42.76
N GLU A 187 52.53 44.06 -43.24
CA GLU A 187 51.98 45.00 -44.22
C GLU A 187 51.75 46.40 -43.64
N GLN A 188 51.50 46.52 -42.34
CA GLN A 188 51.17 47.80 -41.69
C GLN A 188 52.25 48.36 -40.75
N ASN A 189 53.40 47.71 -40.59
CA ASN A 189 54.47 48.10 -39.65
C ASN A 189 54.00 48.31 -38.19
N ILE A 190 52.98 47.56 -37.75
CA ILE A 190 52.42 47.62 -36.38
C ILE A 190 52.79 46.35 -35.62
N SER A 191 53.03 46.45 -34.31
CA SER A 191 53.43 45.29 -33.50
C SER A 191 52.32 44.22 -33.42
N LEU A 192 52.71 42.94 -33.49
CA LEU A 192 51.81 41.77 -33.40
C LEU A 192 50.90 41.80 -32.15
N ARG A 193 51.40 42.38 -31.05
CA ARG A 193 50.70 42.43 -29.76
C ARG A 193 49.65 43.54 -29.66
N GLU A 194 49.79 44.63 -30.41
CA GLU A 194 48.78 45.70 -30.47
C GLU A 194 47.54 45.32 -31.28
N ARG A 195 47.71 44.43 -32.26
CA ARG A 195 46.67 44.14 -33.27
C ARG A 195 45.77 42.96 -32.90
N ALA A 196 46.28 42.01 -32.11
CA ALA A 196 45.59 40.77 -31.80
C ALA A 196 45.77 40.38 -30.32
N PRO A 197 45.27 41.19 -29.36
CA PRO A 197 45.48 40.95 -27.94
C PRO A 197 44.87 39.62 -27.45
N ASN A 198 43.82 39.13 -28.12
CA ASN A 198 43.07 37.94 -27.72
C ASN A 198 43.44 36.68 -28.54
N LEU A 199 44.49 36.74 -29.36
CA LEU A 199 44.83 35.65 -30.31
C LEU A 199 45.79 34.61 -29.69
N ILE A 200 46.41 34.93 -28.55
CA ILE A 200 47.38 34.06 -27.87
C ILE A 200 46.73 33.55 -26.58
N GLY A 201 45.80 32.61 -26.67
CA GLY A 201 45.36 31.78 -25.52
C GLY A 201 44.80 32.51 -24.30
N ASP A 202 44.67 33.83 -24.33
CA ASP A 202 43.91 34.58 -23.34
C ASP A 202 42.45 34.25 -23.61
N GLY A 203 41.91 33.35 -22.78
CA GLY A 203 40.47 33.16 -22.68
C GLY A 203 39.76 34.52 -22.46
N PRO A 204 38.42 34.56 -22.58
CA PRO A 204 37.67 35.80 -22.44
C PRO A 204 38.14 36.56 -21.20
N SER A 205 38.60 37.80 -21.40
CA SER A 205 39.02 38.68 -20.31
C SER A 205 37.95 38.62 -19.23
N GLY A 206 38.37 38.35 -17.98
CA GLY A 206 37.50 38.07 -16.84
C GLY A 206 36.31 39.03 -16.74
N PRO A 207 35.21 38.59 -16.11
CA PRO A 207 33.90 39.21 -16.24
C PRO A 207 33.99 40.73 -16.03
N ALA A 208 33.44 41.49 -16.98
CA ALA A 208 33.25 42.92 -16.84
C ALA A 208 32.63 43.21 -15.46
N PRO A 209 33.06 44.28 -14.76
CA PRO A 209 32.59 44.58 -13.42
C PRO A 209 31.06 44.64 -13.42
N HIS A 210 30.48 43.82 -12.54
CA HIS A 210 29.05 43.61 -12.29
C HIS A 210 28.10 44.58 -13.00
N VAL A 211 27.48 44.12 -14.09
CA VAL A 211 26.25 44.75 -14.59
C VAL A 211 25.14 44.42 -13.58
N HIS A 212 24.78 45.40 -12.77
CA HIS A 212 23.64 45.30 -11.85
C HIS A 212 22.35 45.33 -12.68
N VAL A 213 21.90 44.16 -13.13
CA VAL A 213 20.62 44.04 -13.85
C VAL A 213 19.49 44.21 -12.82
N HIS A 214 18.86 45.37 -12.81
CA HIS A 214 17.57 45.54 -12.14
C HIS A 214 16.50 44.82 -12.98
N LEU A 215 16.04 43.67 -12.50
CA LEU A 215 14.83 43.06 -13.03
C LEU A 215 13.63 43.98 -12.73
N PRO A 216 12.74 44.25 -13.69
CA PRO A 216 11.49 44.95 -13.43
C PRO A 216 10.66 44.18 -12.40
N ASN A 217 10.17 44.89 -11.39
CA ASN A 217 9.30 44.33 -10.36
C ASN A 217 7.97 43.86 -10.99
N THR A 218 7.76 42.55 -11.09
CA THR A 218 6.50 41.94 -11.52
C THR A 218 5.71 41.48 -10.29
N GLU A 219 5.27 42.42 -9.45
CA GLU A 219 4.35 42.11 -8.35
C GLU A 219 2.89 42.53 -8.60
N ASP A 220 2.58 43.19 -9.73
CA ASP A 220 1.25 43.79 -9.92
C ASP A 220 0.44 43.20 -11.11
N ARG A 221 0.66 41.93 -11.44
CA ARG A 221 -0.13 41.21 -12.47
C ARG A 221 -0.46 39.77 -12.11
N ARG A 222 -0.92 39.52 -10.89
CA ARG A 222 -1.59 38.24 -10.57
C ARG A 222 -3.10 38.43 -10.46
N ASP A 223 -3.79 37.87 -11.45
CA ASP A 223 -5.23 37.64 -11.52
C ASP A 223 -5.64 36.71 -10.35
N PRO A 224 -6.78 36.92 -9.65
CA PRO A 224 -7.04 36.27 -8.37
C PRO A 224 -7.57 34.83 -8.44
N GLU A 225 -7.39 34.10 -9.56
CA GLU A 225 -7.94 32.74 -9.73
C GLU A 225 -6.93 31.59 -9.59
N ASP A 226 -5.61 31.83 -9.53
CA ASP A 226 -4.62 30.75 -9.33
C ASP A 226 -4.41 30.45 -7.83
N ARG A 227 -5.35 29.69 -7.27
CA ARG A 227 -5.33 29.21 -5.88
C ARG A 227 -4.86 27.76 -5.79
N GLU A 228 -3.70 27.44 -6.36
CA GLU A 228 -3.14 26.07 -6.28
C GLU A 228 -1.61 26.05 -6.22
N GLU A 229 -1.03 26.74 -5.22
CA GLU A 229 0.42 26.69 -4.96
C GLU A 229 0.67 26.41 -3.47
N LYS A 230 0.54 25.14 -3.08
CA LYS A 230 1.05 24.64 -1.78
C LYS A 230 1.99 23.44 -1.93
N ALA A 231 2.11 22.87 -3.13
CA ALA A 231 2.92 21.69 -3.36
C ALA A 231 4.37 22.00 -3.77
N GLU A 232 4.65 23.17 -4.35
CA GLU A 232 5.99 23.47 -4.90
C GLU A 232 6.97 24.10 -3.88
N GLU A 233 6.48 24.70 -2.78
CA GLU A 233 7.34 25.24 -1.72
C GLU A 233 8.05 24.15 -0.88
N GLU A 234 7.62 22.89 -0.96
CA GLU A 234 8.24 21.78 -0.21
C GLU A 234 9.49 21.17 -0.89
N LEU A 235 9.71 21.45 -2.17
CA LEU A 235 10.86 20.91 -2.93
C LEU A 235 12.10 21.79 -2.90
N LYS A 236 12.02 23.00 -2.31
CA LYS A 236 13.16 23.91 -2.20
C LYS A 236 13.96 23.60 -0.93
N PRO A 237 15.27 23.31 -1.04
CA PRO A 237 16.10 23.07 0.14
C PRO A 237 16.10 24.34 1.01
N LEU A 238 15.66 24.20 2.26
CA LEU A 238 15.54 25.32 3.19
C LEU A 238 16.90 25.98 3.43
N THR A 239 16.90 27.31 3.46
CA THR A 239 18.09 28.07 3.87
C THR A 239 18.32 27.95 5.37
N ARG A 240 19.56 28.19 5.80
CA ARG A 240 19.95 28.08 7.22
C ARG A 240 19.16 29.02 8.14
N GLU A 241 18.79 30.21 7.65
CA GLU A 241 17.93 31.14 8.38
C GLU A 241 16.50 30.60 8.53
N GLU A 242 15.90 30.08 7.45
CA GLU A 242 14.53 29.55 7.47
C GLU A 242 14.40 28.33 8.38
N LEU A 243 15.40 27.44 8.38
CA LEU A 243 15.44 26.29 9.28
C LEU A 243 15.51 26.72 10.76
N LYS A 244 16.30 27.75 11.06
CA LYS A 244 16.40 28.34 12.40
C LYS A 244 15.08 28.97 12.84
N GLN A 245 14.42 29.69 11.93
CA GLN A 245 13.12 30.31 12.19
C GLN A 245 12.05 29.25 12.51
N ARG A 246 11.97 28.19 11.68
CA ARG A 246 11.03 27.06 11.87
C ARG A 246 11.26 26.33 13.19
N ALA A 247 12.53 26.14 13.59
CA ALA A 247 12.86 25.54 14.88
C ALA A 247 12.40 26.39 16.07
N ILE A 248 12.60 27.72 16.00
CA ILE A 248 12.16 28.66 17.05
C ILE A 248 10.63 28.66 17.16
N ASP A 249 9.92 28.66 16.04
CA ASP A 249 8.45 28.66 16.03
C ASP A 249 7.88 27.33 16.55
N HIS A 250 8.54 26.21 16.28
CA HIS A 250 8.17 24.92 16.84
C HIS A 250 8.33 24.90 18.37
N VAL A 251 9.43 25.43 18.92
CA VAL A 251 9.65 25.48 20.36
C VAL A 251 8.62 26.40 21.04
N ARG A 252 8.34 27.58 20.46
CA ARG A 252 7.31 28.50 20.98
C ARG A 252 5.92 27.89 20.99
N ASN A 253 5.57 27.08 19.98
CA ASN A 253 4.27 26.41 19.94
C ASN A 253 4.17 25.27 20.97
N LEU A 254 5.26 24.57 21.26
CA LEU A 254 5.31 23.59 22.34
C LEU A 254 5.15 24.26 23.72
N GLU A 255 5.83 25.37 23.96
CA GLU A 255 5.70 26.14 25.21
C GLU A 255 4.27 26.66 25.42
N LYS A 256 3.64 27.19 24.38
CA LYS A 256 2.23 27.65 24.42
C LYS A 256 1.26 26.51 24.74
N ARG A 257 1.49 25.31 24.19
CA ARG A 257 0.67 24.12 24.48
C ARG A 257 0.84 23.64 25.92
N ALA A 258 2.08 23.61 26.42
CA ALA A 258 2.36 23.26 27.82
C ALA A 258 1.71 24.23 28.82
N LEU A 259 1.71 25.53 28.52
CA LEU A 259 1.03 26.56 29.33
C LEU A 259 -0.50 26.47 29.26
N GLN A 260 -1.06 26.04 28.13
CA GLN A 260 -2.49 25.76 28.00
C GLN A 260 -2.93 24.49 28.73
N GLU A 261 -2.05 23.50 28.85
CA GLU A 261 -2.32 22.29 29.64
C GLU A 261 -2.22 22.55 31.15
N GLN A 262 -1.27 23.37 31.60
CA GLN A 262 -1.16 23.80 33.00
C GLN A 262 -2.34 24.64 33.50
N SER A 263 -3.01 25.39 32.61
CA SER A 263 -4.17 26.21 32.98
C SER A 263 -5.51 25.46 33.01
N LYS A 264 -5.56 24.20 32.54
CA LYS A 264 -6.80 23.40 32.49
C LYS A 264 -7.03 22.49 33.71
N HIS A 265 -6.04 22.29 34.58
CA HIS A 265 -6.19 21.49 35.81
C HIS A 265 -5.52 22.16 37.02
N PRO A 266 -6.23 23.02 37.77
CA PRO A 266 -5.72 23.61 39.00
C PRO A 266 -6.32 22.87 40.22
N ASP A 267 -6.08 21.58 40.37
CA ASP A 267 -6.15 20.96 41.70
C ASP A 267 -5.41 19.63 41.73
N MET A 268 -4.32 19.59 42.49
CA MET A 268 -3.96 18.51 43.41
C MET A 268 -2.68 18.94 44.13
N SER A 269 -2.85 19.38 45.37
CA SER A 269 -1.77 19.59 46.34
C SER A 269 -1.05 18.26 46.63
N PRO A 270 0.27 18.26 46.95
CA PRO A 270 1.00 17.04 47.23
C PRO A 270 0.70 16.51 48.63
N ILE A 271 0.15 15.30 48.74
CA ILE A 271 0.05 14.58 50.01
C ILE A 271 1.39 13.90 50.30
N VAL A 272 2.00 14.33 51.40
CA VAL A 272 3.17 13.74 52.06
C VAL A 272 2.74 12.57 52.94
N SER A 273 3.66 11.61 53.13
CA SER A 273 3.72 10.49 54.10
C SER A 273 3.34 9.13 53.49
N ARG A 274 4.07 8.02 53.66
CA ARG A 274 4.94 7.63 54.77
C ARG A 274 5.75 6.38 54.38
N GLU A 275 6.94 6.27 54.97
CA GLU A 275 7.95 5.21 54.89
C GLU A 275 7.42 3.76 55.01
N LYS A 276 8.09 2.81 54.33
CA LYS A 276 8.62 1.60 54.98
C LYS A 276 9.94 1.18 54.34
N THR A 277 11.00 1.36 55.12
CA THR A 277 12.30 0.72 55.01
C THR A 277 12.18 -0.77 55.27
N THR A 278 12.71 -1.62 54.39
CA THR A 278 13.33 -2.90 54.79
C THR A 278 14.53 -3.16 53.88
N ASN A 279 15.72 -2.99 54.46
CA ASN A 279 17.00 -3.42 53.90
C ASN A 279 17.17 -4.91 54.22
N GLY A 280 17.55 -5.71 53.22
CA GLY A 280 17.79 -7.14 53.38
C GLY A 280 18.68 -7.75 52.31
N VAL A 281 19.98 -7.72 52.59
CA VAL A 281 21.00 -8.77 52.33
C VAL A 281 21.47 -9.08 50.89
N SER A 282 22.64 -8.51 50.61
CA SER A 282 23.84 -8.98 49.91
C SER A 282 24.01 -10.46 49.45
N ARG A 283 24.49 -10.57 48.19
CA ARG A 283 25.65 -11.35 47.65
C ARG A 283 25.62 -12.89 47.45
N SER A 284 25.88 -13.25 46.17
CA SER A 284 26.84 -14.25 45.63
C SER A 284 26.50 -15.75 45.82
N VAL A 285 26.71 -16.73 44.92
CA VAL A 285 27.80 -17.11 43.97
C VAL A 285 27.28 -18.24 43.03
N GLY A 286 27.87 -18.40 41.82
CA GLY A 286 28.04 -19.69 41.09
C GLY A 286 26.97 -20.00 40.04
N GLY A 287 27.25 -20.19 38.73
CA GLY A 287 28.09 -21.24 38.11
C GLY A 287 27.28 -22.56 38.11
N GLU A 288 26.90 -23.23 37.01
CA GLU A 288 27.58 -23.54 35.75
C GLU A 288 26.59 -24.15 34.71
N ALA A 289 27.00 -24.07 33.43
CA ALA A 289 26.86 -25.04 32.32
C ALA A 289 25.51 -25.68 31.92
N GLY A 290 25.15 -25.44 30.64
CA GLY A 290 24.25 -26.30 29.86
C GLY A 290 24.34 -26.01 28.36
N LYS A 291 25.02 -26.88 27.62
CA LYS A 291 25.41 -26.78 26.20
C LYS A 291 24.28 -27.13 25.20
N THR A 292 24.08 -26.24 24.20
CA THR A 292 24.00 -26.51 22.74
C THR A 292 22.82 -27.36 22.15
N PRO A 293 22.70 -27.59 20.82
CA PRO A 293 21.96 -26.74 19.87
C PRO A 293 21.08 -27.51 18.85
N THR A 294 20.05 -26.91 18.24
CA THR A 294 19.45 -27.37 16.96
C THR A 294 18.54 -26.23 16.45
N SER A 295 18.51 -25.81 15.19
CA SER A 295 18.37 -26.61 13.97
C SER A 295 18.72 -25.82 12.71
N ARG A 296 19.20 -26.57 11.71
CA ARG A 296 19.45 -26.17 10.32
C ARG A 296 18.80 -27.25 9.46
N GLY A 297 18.18 -26.87 8.34
CA GLY A 297 17.69 -27.77 7.28
C GLY A 297 16.18 -27.64 7.07
N ARG A 298 15.67 -27.41 5.86
CA ARG A 298 16.20 -27.65 4.51
C ARG A 298 16.05 -26.42 3.61
#